data_AF-F9ENT8-F1
#
_entry.id   AF-F9ENT8-F1
#
_cell.length_a   1.000
_cell.length_b   1.000
_cell.length_c   1.000
_cell.angle_alpha   90.00
_cell.angle_beta   90.00
_cell.angle_gamma   90.00
#
_symmetry.space_group_name_H-M   'P 1'
#
loop_
_entity.id
_entity.type
_entity.pdbx_description
1 polymer ?
#
loop_
_entity_poly.entity_id
_entity_poly.type
_entity_poly.pdbx_seq_one_letter_code
_entity_poly.pdbx_strand_id
1 'polypeptide(L)'
;MSAANTILLGNDLEEVKGYCKNILGVEQKNLKDIMSQENVFNQKIENINTEIKDLKEERMNLLKKADYWYSKYPTNFWGDYDEDKADEYRENGEEAQADMNRCSDKIILKANDRDSLQKELDKLKIKREAIENKIKTIDEMVDEMIKEVIKEELKKREIVIPNFVPVTKYFNAPDEVEE
;
A
#
# COMPACT_ATOMS: atom_id res chain seq x y z
N MET A 1 -41.95 -37.63 13.62
CA MET A 1 -40.77 -37.69 12.74
C MET A 1 -39.93 -36.47 13.04
N SER A 2 -38.97 -36.59 13.95
CA SER A 2 -38.00 -35.53 14.26
C SER A 2 -36.69 -35.94 13.61
N ALA A 3 -36.26 -35.18 12.59
CA ALA A 3 -34.99 -35.42 11.93
C ALA A 3 -33.89 -35.21 12.97
N ALA A 4 -33.23 -36.29 13.36
CA ALA A 4 -32.04 -36.22 14.19
C ALA A 4 -30.99 -35.44 13.41
N ASN A 5 -30.74 -34.19 13.83
CA ASN A 5 -29.55 -33.44 13.46
C ASN A 5 -28.35 -34.26 13.93
N THR A 6 -27.83 -35.08 13.03
CA THR A 6 -26.68 -35.94 13.28
C THR A 6 -25.48 -35.02 13.32
N ILE A 7 -24.98 -34.79 14.52
CA ILE A 7 -23.80 -33.97 14.80
C ILE A 7 -22.63 -34.49 13.96
N LEU A 8 -22.03 -33.59 13.18
CA LEU A 8 -20.88 -33.77 12.28
C LEU A 8 -19.81 -34.67 12.92
N LEU A 9 -19.50 -35.79 12.24
CA LEU A 9 -18.47 -36.76 12.67
C LEU A 9 -17.10 -36.31 12.15
N GLY A 10 -16.01 -36.79 12.77
CA GLY A 10 -14.63 -36.32 12.52
C GLY A 10 -14.20 -36.17 11.06
N ASN A 11 -14.77 -36.95 10.13
CA ASN A 11 -14.56 -36.79 8.68
C ASN A 11 -15.04 -35.44 8.13
N ASP A 12 -16.22 -34.97 8.55
CA ASP A 12 -16.80 -33.71 8.06
C ASP A 12 -15.99 -32.51 8.57
N LEU A 13 -15.47 -32.59 9.81
CA LEU A 13 -14.58 -31.57 10.37
C LEU A 13 -13.24 -31.53 9.65
N GLU A 14 -12.70 -32.69 9.27
CA GLU A 14 -11.47 -32.80 8.51
C GLU A 14 -11.63 -32.26 7.08
N GLU A 15 -12.79 -32.48 6.46
CA GLU A 15 -13.16 -31.90 5.17
C GLU A 15 -13.24 -30.36 5.25
N VAL A 16 -13.93 -29.81 6.26
CA VAL A 16 -14.02 -28.35 6.48
C VAL A 16 -12.64 -27.75 6.75
N LYS A 17 -11.80 -28.39 7.57
CA LYS A 17 -10.40 -27.96 7.76
C LYS A 17 -9.62 -27.97 6.45
N GLY A 18 -9.84 -28.97 5.60
CA GLY A 18 -9.27 -29.02 4.26
C GLY A 18 -9.69 -27.82 3.40
N TYR A 19 -10.98 -27.49 3.37
CA TYR A 19 -11.50 -26.32 2.65
C TYR A 19 -10.92 -25.01 3.18
N CYS A 20 -10.94 -24.79 4.50
CA CYS A 20 -10.36 -23.59 5.12
C CYS A 20 -8.87 -23.45 4.80
N LYS A 21 -8.10 -24.55 4.88
CA LYS A 21 -6.68 -24.56 4.53
C LYS A 21 -6.43 -24.20 3.07
N ASN A 22 -7.26 -24.70 2.16
CA ASN A 22 -7.15 -24.36 0.74
C ASN A 22 -7.46 -22.88 0.48
N ILE A 23 -8.52 -22.35 1.09
CA ILE A 23 -8.89 -20.93 0.98
C ILE A 23 -7.79 -20.04 1.53
N LEU A 24 -7.28 -20.34 2.74
CA LEU A 24 -6.15 -19.62 3.34
C LEU A 24 -4.92 -19.67 2.45
N GLY A 25 -4.59 -20.82 1.86
CA GLY A 25 -3.45 -20.94 0.96
C GLY A 25 -3.58 -20.07 -0.29
N VAL A 26 -4.78 -19.98 -0.87
CA VAL A 26 -5.06 -19.10 -2.02
C VAL A 26 -4.96 -17.63 -1.62
N GLU A 27 -5.57 -17.24 -0.50
CA GLU A 27 -5.57 -15.84 -0.05
C GLU A 27 -4.17 -15.38 0.40
N GLN A 28 -3.36 -16.26 1.01
CA GLN A 28 -1.95 -15.99 1.30
C GLN A 28 -1.11 -15.78 0.04
N LYS A 29 -1.38 -16.56 -1.02
CA LYS A 29 -0.73 -16.37 -2.32
C LYS A 29 -1.13 -15.03 -2.94
N ASN A 30 -2.43 -14.71 -2.94
CA ASN A 30 -2.93 -13.43 -3.43
C ASN A 30 -2.30 -12.25 -2.65
N LEU A 31 -2.18 -12.38 -1.32
CA LEU A 31 -1.55 -11.37 -0.47
C LEU A 31 -0.09 -11.14 -0.87
N LYS A 32 0.68 -12.22 -1.06
CA LYS A 32 2.07 -12.16 -1.50
C LYS A 32 2.20 -11.48 -2.87
N ASP A 33 1.31 -11.82 -3.81
CA ASP A 33 1.31 -11.23 -5.16
C ASP A 33 1.01 -9.72 -5.10
N ILE A 34 0.04 -9.30 -4.29
CA ILE A 34 -0.27 -7.88 -4.09
C ILE A 34 0.91 -7.14 -3.43
N MET A 35 1.49 -7.69 -2.37
CA MET A 35 2.66 -7.08 -1.71
C MET A 35 3.83 -6.92 -2.67
N SER A 36 4.06 -7.89 -3.56
CA SER A 36 5.09 -7.78 -4.59
C SER A 36 4.78 -6.66 -5.59
N GLN A 37 3.52 -6.51 -6.00
CA GLN A 37 3.10 -5.42 -6.89
C GLN A 37 3.25 -4.05 -6.20
N GLU A 38 2.84 -3.92 -4.94
CA GLU A 38 3.01 -2.71 -4.14
C GLU A 38 4.49 -2.29 -4.08
N ASN A 39 5.40 -3.24 -3.86
CA ASN A 39 6.83 -2.96 -3.84
C ASN A 39 7.34 -2.42 -5.19
N VAL A 40 6.87 -2.98 -6.31
CA VAL A 40 7.21 -2.47 -7.65
C VAL A 40 6.71 -1.04 -7.85
N PHE A 41 5.49 -0.73 -7.40
CA PHE A 41 4.96 0.63 -7.47
C PHE A 41 5.74 1.61 -6.60
N ASN A 42 6.08 1.22 -5.36
CA ASN A 42 6.90 2.05 -4.47
C ASN A 42 8.25 2.40 -5.11
N GLN A 43 8.95 1.41 -5.68
CA GLN A 43 10.22 1.63 -6.38
C GLN A 43 10.07 2.58 -7.58
N LYS A 44 9.01 2.42 -8.38
CA LYS A 44 8.75 3.34 -9.51
C LYS A 44 8.48 4.77 -9.04
N ILE A 45 7.70 4.93 -7.98
CA ILE A 45 7.40 6.25 -7.39
C ILE A 45 8.68 6.90 -6.84
N GLU A 46 9.54 6.13 -6.17
CA GLU A 46 10.83 6.59 -5.66
C GLU A 46 11.77 7.05 -6.79
N ASN A 47 11.85 6.28 -7.87
CA ASN A 47 12.63 6.64 -9.05
C ASN A 47 12.13 7.95 -9.66
N ILE A 48 10.81 8.11 -9.85
CA ILE A 48 10.24 9.35 -10.38
C ILE A 48 10.50 10.54 -9.44
N ASN A 49 10.47 10.33 -8.12
CA ASN A 49 10.80 11.40 -7.17
C ASN A 49 12.25 11.86 -7.29
N THR A 50 13.18 10.92 -7.52
CA THR A 50 14.58 11.23 -7.79
C THR A 50 14.73 12.01 -9.10
N GLU A 51 14.10 11.55 -10.19
CA GLU A 51 14.12 12.26 -11.48
C GLU A 51 13.55 13.68 -11.36
N ILE A 52 12.43 13.87 -10.64
CA ILE A 52 11.85 15.20 -10.38
C ILE A 52 12.82 16.09 -9.61
N LYS A 53 13.58 15.53 -8.66
CA LYS A 53 14.57 16.28 -7.88
C LYS A 53 15.70 16.77 -8.79
N ASP A 54 16.22 15.90 -9.64
CA ASP A 54 17.30 16.22 -10.58
C ASP A 54 16.85 17.28 -11.59
N LEU A 55 15.64 17.16 -12.13
CA LEU A 55 15.05 18.18 -13.01
C LEU A 55 14.89 19.54 -12.30
N LYS A 56 14.51 19.55 -11.02
CA LYS A 56 14.42 20.82 -10.26
C LYS A 56 15.79 21.48 -10.10
N GLU A 57 16.85 20.70 -9.92
CA GLU A 57 18.22 21.21 -9.85
C GLU A 57 18.69 21.75 -11.21
N GLU A 58 18.43 21.01 -12.30
CA GLU A 58 18.68 21.48 -13.67
C GLU A 58 17.97 22.81 -13.95
N ARG A 59 16.68 22.89 -13.60
CA ARG A 59 15.89 24.13 -13.73
C ARG A 59 16.51 25.30 -12.97
N MET A 60 17.03 25.05 -11.76
CA MET A 60 17.68 26.07 -10.96
C MET A 60 18.98 26.57 -11.62
N ASN A 61 19.73 25.68 -12.26
CA ASN A 61 20.93 26.06 -13.00
C ASN A 61 20.60 26.88 -14.25
N LEU A 62 19.52 26.52 -14.96
CA LEU A 62 19.01 27.30 -16.10
C LEU A 62 18.54 28.69 -15.68
N LEU A 63 17.86 28.80 -14.54
CA LEU A 63 17.48 30.10 -13.96
C LEU A 63 18.71 30.99 -13.72
N LYS A 64 19.74 30.45 -13.07
CA LYS A 64 21.00 31.17 -12.84
C LYS A 64 21.68 31.59 -14.16
N LYS A 65 21.61 30.75 -15.20
CA LYS A 65 22.13 31.06 -16.54
C LYS A 65 21.37 32.22 -17.17
N ALA A 66 20.04 32.22 -17.08
CA ALA A 66 19.21 33.32 -17.57
C ALA A 66 19.52 34.63 -16.83
N ASP A 67 19.52 34.60 -15.49
CA ASP A 67 19.86 35.76 -14.66
C ASP A 67 21.26 36.31 -14.99
N TYR A 68 22.23 35.42 -15.23
CA TYR A 68 23.58 35.80 -15.64
C TYR A 68 23.56 36.63 -16.92
N TRP A 69 22.90 36.16 -17.98
CA TRP A 69 22.83 36.88 -19.25
C TRP A 69 22.08 38.20 -19.13
N TYR A 70 20.93 38.23 -18.45
CA TYR A 70 20.16 39.46 -18.24
C TYR A 70 20.85 40.49 -17.34
N SER A 71 21.79 40.06 -16.49
CA SER A 71 22.58 40.96 -15.64
C SER A 71 23.72 41.67 -16.36
N LYS A 72 24.08 41.22 -17.57
CA LYS A 72 25.20 41.79 -18.31
C LYS A 72 24.87 43.16 -18.85
N TYR A 73 25.83 44.07 -18.71
CA TYR A 73 25.78 45.37 -19.38
C TYR A 73 26.50 45.25 -20.74
N PRO A 74 25.82 45.47 -21.87
CA PRO A 74 26.39 45.25 -23.21
C PRO A 74 27.22 46.44 -23.64
N THR A 75 28.54 46.35 -23.43
CA THR A 75 29.50 47.39 -23.83
C THR A 75 30.59 46.88 -24.75
N ASN A 76 31.07 47.75 -25.62
CA ASN A 76 32.21 47.51 -26.48
C ASN A 76 33.54 47.69 -25.71
N PHE A 77 34.68 47.57 -26.39
CA PHE A 77 36.00 47.70 -25.77
C PHE A 77 36.23 49.05 -25.05
N TRP A 78 35.59 50.12 -25.54
CA TRP A 78 35.73 51.47 -25.00
C TRP A 78 34.74 51.79 -23.87
N GLY A 79 33.83 50.87 -23.56
CA GLY A 79 32.82 51.04 -22.52
C GLY A 79 31.52 51.69 -22.99
N ASP A 80 31.40 52.01 -24.29
CA ASP A 80 30.13 52.48 -24.87
C ASP A 80 29.18 51.31 -25.10
N TYR A 81 27.88 51.60 -25.16
CA TYR A 81 26.85 50.60 -25.44
C TYR A 81 27.09 49.90 -26.78
N ASP A 82 26.89 48.58 -26.79
CA ASP A 82 27.11 47.68 -27.92
C ASP A 82 25.82 46.90 -28.20
N GLU A 83 25.12 47.26 -29.27
CA GLU A 83 23.82 46.68 -29.62
C GLU A 83 23.92 45.21 -29.99
N ASP A 84 24.97 44.81 -30.73
CA ASP A 84 25.19 43.42 -31.13
C ASP A 84 25.35 42.51 -29.90
N LYS A 85 26.06 42.98 -28.86
CA LYS A 85 26.16 42.26 -27.58
C LYS A 85 24.86 42.25 -26.79
N ALA A 86 24.08 43.33 -26.87
CA ALA A 86 22.79 43.40 -26.20
C ALA A 86 21.82 42.34 -26.76
N ASP A 87 21.80 42.19 -28.07
CA ASP A 87 21.03 41.16 -28.77
C ASP A 87 21.53 39.75 -28.41
N GLU A 88 22.85 39.52 -28.43
CA GLU A 88 23.44 38.24 -28.02
C GLU A 88 23.05 37.85 -26.58
N TYR A 89 23.12 38.79 -25.63
CA TYR A 89 22.76 38.51 -24.23
C TYR A 89 21.26 38.24 -24.09
N ARG A 90 20.42 38.97 -24.84
CA ARG A 90 18.97 38.74 -24.85
C ARG A 90 18.64 37.36 -25.39
N GLU A 91 19.17 36.99 -26.56
CA GLU A 91 18.94 35.68 -27.19
C GLU A 91 19.36 34.53 -26.27
N ASN A 92 20.55 34.63 -25.66
CA ASN A 92 21.03 33.63 -24.71
C ASN A 92 20.17 33.54 -23.42
N GLY A 93 19.65 34.68 -22.95
CA GLY A 93 18.72 34.73 -21.82
C GLY A 93 17.37 34.10 -22.14
N GLU A 94 16.84 34.39 -23.33
CA GLU A 94 15.58 33.82 -23.84
C GLU A 94 15.70 32.31 -24.07
N GLU A 95 16.82 31.83 -24.62
CA GLU A 95 17.09 30.40 -24.79
C GLU A 95 17.12 29.68 -23.43
N ALA A 96 17.86 30.22 -22.46
CA ALA A 96 17.91 29.65 -21.11
C ALA A 96 16.53 29.60 -20.44
N GLN A 97 15.69 30.62 -20.67
CA GLN A 97 14.32 30.67 -20.17
C GLN A 97 13.41 29.65 -20.88
N ALA A 98 13.56 29.47 -22.20
CA ALA A 98 12.83 28.46 -22.95
C ALA A 98 13.17 27.04 -22.47
N ASP A 99 14.45 26.76 -22.23
CA ASP A 99 14.88 25.48 -21.66
C ASP A 99 14.39 25.28 -20.23
N MET A 100 14.36 26.35 -19.42
CA MET A 100 13.76 26.30 -18.08
C MET A 100 12.27 25.95 -18.11
N ASN A 101 11.53 26.49 -19.08
CA ASN A 101 10.12 26.18 -19.29
C ASN A 101 9.94 24.71 -19.72
N ARG A 102 10.74 24.23 -20.67
CA ARG A 102 10.75 22.80 -21.06
C ARG A 102 11.05 21.88 -19.88
N CYS A 103 11.99 22.26 -19.01
CA CYS A 103 12.30 21.52 -17.80
C CYS A 103 11.10 21.52 -16.83
N SER A 104 10.42 22.66 -16.68
CA SER A 104 9.20 22.76 -15.86
C SER A 104 8.07 21.86 -16.39
N ASP A 105 7.87 21.79 -17.70
CA ASP A 105 6.88 20.91 -18.32
C ASP A 105 7.19 19.43 -18.05
N LYS A 106 8.46 19.03 -18.16
CA LYS A 106 8.90 17.68 -17.80
C LYS A 106 8.62 17.36 -16.32
N ILE A 107 8.87 18.29 -15.40
CA ILE A 107 8.56 18.12 -13.98
C ILE A 107 7.06 17.87 -13.77
N ILE A 108 6.21 18.63 -14.45
CA ILE A 108 4.74 18.50 -14.35
C ILE A 108 4.30 17.13 -14.88
N LEU A 109 4.79 16.71 -16.04
CA LEU A 109 4.47 15.40 -16.63
C LEU A 109 4.86 14.26 -15.69
N LYS A 110 6.08 14.29 -15.14
CA LYS A 110 6.55 13.28 -14.18
C LYS A 110 5.75 13.29 -12.88
N ALA A 111 5.34 14.46 -12.39
CA ALA A 111 4.49 14.55 -11.21
C ALA A 111 3.11 13.91 -11.47
N ASN A 112 2.52 14.15 -12.65
CA ASN A 112 1.26 13.52 -13.05
C ASN A 112 1.37 12.00 -13.15
N ASP A 113 2.48 11.48 -13.72
CA ASP A 113 2.76 10.04 -13.78
C ASP A 113 2.86 9.45 -12.37
N ARG A 114 3.58 10.12 -11.47
CA ARG A 114 3.70 9.70 -10.07
C ARG A 114 2.35 9.68 -9.36
N ASP A 115 1.52 10.70 -9.55
CA ASP A 115 0.19 10.76 -8.95
C ASP A 115 -0.75 9.67 -9.49
N SER A 116 -0.62 9.32 -10.77
CA SER A 116 -1.34 8.19 -11.36
C SER A 116 -0.93 6.86 -10.71
N LEU A 117 0.38 6.63 -10.55
CA LEU A 117 0.90 5.43 -9.89
C LEU A 117 0.50 5.37 -8.41
N GLN A 118 0.46 6.52 -7.73
CA GLN A 118 0.03 6.59 -6.34
C GLN A 118 -1.44 6.15 -6.18
N LYS A 119 -2.32 6.58 -7.09
CA LYS A 119 -3.73 6.13 -7.11
C LYS A 119 -3.86 4.63 -7.32
N GLU A 120 -3.02 4.03 -8.16
CA GLU A 120 -3.00 2.58 -8.37
C GLU A 120 -2.48 1.84 -7.13
N LEU A 121 -1.44 2.36 -6.49
CA LEU A 121 -0.90 1.83 -5.24
C LEU A 121 -1.95 1.86 -4.12
N ASP A 122 -2.72 2.94 -3.99
CA ASP A 122 -3.75 3.05 -2.96
C ASP A 122 -4.89 2.05 -3.20
N LYS A 123 -5.25 1.76 -4.46
CA LYS A 123 -6.19 0.67 -4.79
C LYS A 123 -5.65 -0.70 -4.37
N LEU A 124 -4.35 -0.93 -4.52
CA LEU A 124 -3.73 -2.19 -4.07
C LEU A 124 -3.74 -2.33 -2.56
N LYS A 125 -3.46 -1.26 -1.81
CA LYS A 125 -3.52 -1.25 -0.34
C LYS A 125 -4.91 -1.61 0.18
N ILE A 126 -5.96 -1.07 -0.44
CA ILE A 126 -7.36 -1.42 -0.10
C ILE A 126 -7.61 -2.91 -0.35
N LYS A 127 -7.15 -3.46 -1.48
CA LYS A 127 -7.28 -4.89 -1.79
C LYS A 127 -6.49 -5.75 -0.78
N ARG A 128 -5.30 -5.31 -0.38
CA ARG A 128 -4.47 -5.98 0.62
C ARG A 128 -5.20 -6.08 1.96
N GLU A 129 -5.70 -4.95 2.45
CA GLU A 129 -6.46 -4.88 3.70
C GLU A 129 -7.72 -5.76 3.66
N ALA A 130 -8.43 -5.79 2.52
CA ALA A 130 -9.57 -6.68 2.34
C ALA A 130 -9.19 -8.17 2.44
N ILE A 131 -8.04 -8.57 1.90
CA ILE A 131 -7.55 -9.97 2.00
C ILE A 131 -7.09 -10.29 3.42
N GLU A 132 -6.37 -9.39 4.08
CA GLU A 132 -5.96 -9.53 5.48
C GLU A 132 -7.17 -9.72 6.41
N ASN A 133 -8.23 -8.92 6.21
CA ASN A 133 -9.48 -9.06 6.94
C ASN A 133 -10.16 -10.41 6.69
N LYS A 134 -10.21 -10.89 5.43
CA LYS A 134 -10.76 -12.22 5.12
C LYS A 134 -10.01 -13.34 5.82
N ILE A 135 -8.66 -13.30 5.80
CA ILE A 135 -7.83 -14.29 6.47
C ILE A 135 -8.14 -14.30 7.97
N LYS A 136 -8.20 -13.13 8.60
CA LYS A 136 -8.55 -12.99 10.02
C LYS A 136 -9.92 -13.56 10.35
N THR A 137 -10.95 -13.28 9.54
CA THR A 137 -12.29 -13.85 9.74
C THR A 137 -12.30 -15.37 9.63
N ILE A 138 -11.53 -15.94 8.69
CA ILE A 138 -11.42 -17.41 8.56
C ILE A 138 -10.76 -17.99 9.82
N ASP A 139 -9.69 -17.38 10.32
CA ASP A 139 -9.02 -17.83 11.55
C ASP A 139 -9.99 -17.79 12.76
N GLU A 140 -10.77 -16.71 12.92
CA GLU A 140 -11.79 -16.59 13.97
C GLU A 140 -12.90 -17.64 13.85
N MET A 141 -13.38 -17.92 12.63
CA MET A 141 -14.38 -18.96 12.38
C MET A 141 -13.87 -20.36 12.72
N VAL A 142 -12.62 -20.67 12.36
CA VAL A 142 -11.98 -21.95 12.69
C VAL A 142 -11.87 -22.13 14.19
N ASP A 143 -11.50 -21.08 14.93
CA ASP A 143 -11.41 -21.12 16.40
C ASP A 143 -12.77 -21.37 17.06
N GLU A 144 -13.85 -20.70 16.62
CA GLU A 144 -15.19 -20.94 17.13
C GLU A 144 -15.70 -22.35 16.81
N MET A 145 -15.48 -22.86 15.60
CA MET A 145 -15.84 -24.23 15.24
C MET A 145 -15.13 -25.26 16.13
N ILE A 146 -13.85 -25.05 16.44
CA ILE A 146 -13.10 -25.92 17.35
C ILE A 146 -13.72 -25.89 18.75
N LYS A 147 -14.11 -24.71 19.26
CA LYS A 147 -14.77 -24.59 20.56
C LYS A 147 -16.10 -25.33 20.61
N GLU A 148 -16.94 -25.21 19.59
CA GLU A 148 -18.23 -25.90 19.52
C GLU A 148 -18.08 -27.42 19.48
N VAL A 149 -17.17 -27.92 18.64
CA VAL A 149 -16.88 -29.36 18.55
C VAL A 149 -16.42 -29.93 19.91
N ILE A 150 -15.54 -29.22 20.62
CA ILE A 150 -15.09 -29.64 21.96
C ILE A 150 -16.26 -29.66 22.95
N LYS A 151 -17.12 -28.63 22.95
CA LYS A 151 -18.30 -28.56 23.84
C LYS A 151 -19.27 -29.71 23.59
N GLU A 152 -19.53 -30.05 22.33
CA GLU A 152 -20.43 -31.16 21.98
C GLU A 152 -19.85 -32.54 22.33
N GLU A 153 -18.56 -32.76 22.09
CA GLU A 153 -17.89 -34.01 22.48
C GLU A 153 -17.88 -34.22 24.00
N LEU A 154 -17.73 -33.15 24.80
CA LEU A 154 -17.82 -33.22 26.27
C LEU A 154 -19.24 -33.59 26.73
N LYS A 155 -20.27 -33.00 26.12
CA LYS A 155 -21.68 -33.33 26.41
C LYS A 155 -22.02 -34.79 26.09
N LYS A 156 -21.54 -35.32 24.95
CA LYS A 156 -21.80 -36.72 24.53
C LYS A 156 -21.19 -37.77 25.48
N ARG A 157 -20.11 -37.43 26.19
CA ARG A 157 -19.41 -38.35 27.09
C ARG A 157 -19.90 -38.29 28.55
N GLU A 158 -20.95 -37.52 28.85
CA GLU A 158 -21.42 -37.25 30.22
C GLU A 158 -20.29 -36.83 31.19
N ILE A 159 -19.26 -36.15 30.67
CA ILE A 159 -18.15 -35.69 31.50
C ILE A 159 -18.57 -34.39 32.18
N VAL A 160 -19.00 -34.49 33.44
CA VAL A 160 -19.18 -33.34 34.33
C VAL A 160 -17.81 -32.79 34.69
N ILE A 161 -17.50 -31.56 34.26
CA ILE A 161 -16.27 -30.87 34.70
C ILE A 161 -16.42 -30.56 36.19
N PRO A 162 -15.56 -31.09 37.08
CA PRO A 162 -15.66 -30.80 38.52
C PRO A 162 -15.30 -29.33 38.81
N ASN A 163 -16.03 -28.68 39.73
CA ASN A 163 -15.86 -27.28 40.14
C ASN A 163 -14.44 -26.87 40.61
N PHE A 164 -13.52 -27.82 40.78
CA PHE A 164 -12.14 -27.56 41.23
C PHE A 164 -11.13 -27.36 40.08
N VAL A 165 -11.54 -27.49 38.82
CA VAL A 165 -10.66 -27.20 37.67
C VAL A 165 -10.73 -25.69 37.38
N PRO A 166 -9.62 -24.95 37.51
CA PRO A 166 -9.64 -23.51 37.33
C PRO A 166 -9.99 -23.16 35.88
N VAL A 167 -11.18 -22.60 35.73
CA VAL A 167 -11.77 -21.96 34.55
C VAL A 167 -10.82 -20.87 34.05
N THR A 168 -9.82 -21.24 33.25
CA THR A 168 -8.89 -20.28 32.66
C THR A 168 -8.69 -20.58 31.18
N LYS A 169 -8.90 -19.53 30.38
CA LYS A 169 -8.77 -19.39 28.92
C LYS A 169 -9.77 -20.09 27.98
N TYR A 170 -10.36 -21.25 28.30
CA TYR A 170 -11.13 -22.02 27.29
C TYR A 170 -12.60 -22.26 27.60
N PHE A 171 -13.06 -22.04 28.83
CA PHE A 171 -14.45 -22.27 29.23
C PHE A 171 -14.91 -21.06 30.02
N ASN A 172 -15.55 -20.07 29.41
CA ASN A 172 -16.37 -19.15 30.19
C ASN A 172 -17.74 -19.81 30.31
N ALA A 173 -18.11 -20.23 31.52
CA ALA A 173 -19.49 -20.55 31.85
C ALA A 173 -20.29 -19.23 31.86
N PRO A 174 -21.50 -19.18 31.27
CA PRO A 174 -22.41 -18.08 31.58
C PRO A 174 -22.75 -18.16 33.07
N ASP A 175 -22.55 -17.06 33.79
CA ASP A 175 -23.02 -16.95 35.18
C ASP A 175 -24.55 -17.11 35.18
N GLU A 176 -25.03 -18.28 35.58
CA GLU A 176 -26.41 -18.45 36.03
C GLU A 176 -26.53 -17.71 37.36
N VAL A 177 -26.90 -16.43 37.26
CA VAL A 177 -27.42 -15.66 38.37
C VAL A 177 -28.89 -16.07 38.53
N GLU A 178 -29.15 -16.98 39.46
CA GLU A 178 -30.47 -17.11 40.09
C GLU A 178 -30.42 -16.51 41.51
N GLU A 179 -31.55 -15.88 41.88
CA GLU A 179 -31.83 -14.94 42.97
C GLU A 179 -31.36 -15.31 44.40
#